data_AF-A0A524CIP8-F1
#
_entry.id   AF-A0A524CIP8-F1
#
_cell.length_a   1.000
_cell.length_b   1.000
_cell.length_c   1.000
_cell.angle_alpha   90.00
_cell.angle_beta   90.00
_cell.angle_gamma   90.00
#
_symmetry.space_group_name_H-M   'P 1'
#
loop_
_entity.id
_entity.type
_entity.pdbx_description
1 polymer ?
#
loop_
_entity_poly.entity_id
_entity_poly.type
_entity_poly.pdbx_seq_one_letter_code
_entity_poly.pdbx_strand_id
1 'polypeptide(L)'
;MFSRKKKKSNPFERQKNKNDNLATEFRAIISKNLSVSIYESKKGTSTFVIKKELTDYDIDCTASEAPEKNYIGGEIIPWETITADIGILIDEVFPVNRAIQEVLGTLYNLRLNSIRLCIGSENNYVTVDETDLEDNNIKPTIKGLQEFIYSSKKGIMGFTVRHYDSKKGNLILLESSLDQPNYELKSIKLNIKSSLQTRGLYMQKEHKPYGLHLYIILRIRELSDVIVNLLEKLGVPIEIIYLKRTSAINKWEAIECEIDENNLTNYLTSVNTQLTSEDIKNIVYFTKRNQLDFEIAEKMSDVLNKMKEQREEEYGYNNESLTLEDITAAAKIVLEHFGHRNTQLELPSGLNEDIIMKTQNELLRFI
;
A
#
# COMPACT_ATOMS: atom_id res chain seq x y z
N MET A 1 51.89 -19.46 -27.68
CA MET A 1 50.54 -20.06 -27.74
C MET A 1 50.10 -20.30 -26.29
N PHE A 2 49.05 -19.74 -25.70
CA PHE A 2 47.71 -19.43 -26.20
C PHE A 2 47.14 -18.19 -25.48
N SER A 3 46.55 -17.26 -26.25
CA SER A 3 45.73 -16.19 -25.69
C SER A 3 44.37 -16.74 -25.26
N ARG A 4 43.97 -16.53 -23.99
CA ARG A 4 42.58 -16.73 -23.60
C ARG A 4 41.76 -15.51 -24.03
N LYS A 5 40.94 -15.69 -25.06
CA LYS A 5 39.95 -14.71 -25.52
C LYS A 5 38.99 -14.34 -24.38
N LYS A 6 39.11 -13.11 -23.87
CA LYS A 6 38.03 -12.10 -23.91
C LYS A 6 36.64 -12.63 -24.30
N LYS A 7 35.91 -13.38 -23.46
CA LYS A 7 34.47 -13.58 -23.71
C LYS A 7 33.82 -12.18 -23.63
N LYS A 8 33.32 -11.69 -24.77
CA LYS A 8 32.52 -10.47 -24.84
C LYS A 8 31.29 -10.69 -23.96
N SER A 9 31.16 -9.89 -22.91
CA SER A 9 29.98 -9.89 -22.05
C SER A 9 28.72 -9.59 -22.87
N ASN A 10 27.64 -10.26 -22.48
CA ASN A 10 26.34 -10.20 -23.13
C ASN A 10 25.81 -8.75 -23.04
N PRO A 11 25.24 -8.15 -24.11
CA PRO A 11 24.67 -6.80 -24.04
C PRO A 11 23.60 -6.63 -22.94
N PHE A 12 22.98 -7.71 -22.47
CA PHE A 12 22.06 -7.72 -21.32
C PHE A 12 22.74 -7.59 -19.94
N GLU A 13 24.03 -7.89 -19.79
CA GLU A 13 24.77 -7.64 -18.52
C GLU A 13 25.15 -6.16 -18.37
N ARG A 14 25.22 -5.40 -19.46
CA ARG A 14 25.57 -3.97 -19.41
C ARG A 14 24.43 -3.07 -18.94
N GLN A 15 23.18 -3.56 -18.95
CA GLN A 15 22.04 -2.80 -18.43
C GLN A 15 21.77 -3.04 -16.93
N LYS A 16 22.16 -4.19 -16.35
CA LYS A 16 22.11 -4.39 -14.89
C LYS A 16 23.07 -3.45 -14.16
N ASN A 17 24.28 -3.26 -14.68
CA ASN A 17 25.33 -2.49 -13.99
C ASN A 17 25.17 -0.95 -14.04
N LYS A 18 24.08 -0.41 -14.62
CA LYS A 18 23.82 1.04 -14.59
C LYS A 18 22.77 1.48 -13.55
N ASN A 19 22.04 0.54 -12.94
CA ASN A 19 21.04 0.83 -11.91
C ASN A 19 21.50 0.54 -10.46
N ASP A 20 22.71 0.03 -10.26
CA ASP A 20 23.25 -0.40 -8.94
C ASP A 20 23.55 0.74 -7.92
N ASN A 21 23.16 1.99 -8.20
CA ASN A 21 23.59 3.15 -7.39
C ASN A 21 22.50 3.84 -6.55
N LEU A 22 21.26 3.38 -6.59
CA LEU A 22 20.15 4.00 -5.84
C LEU A 22 19.69 3.09 -4.70
N ALA A 23 19.56 3.65 -3.50
CA ALA A 23 18.85 2.98 -2.42
C ALA A 23 17.43 2.69 -2.91
N THR A 24 17.01 1.44 -2.84
CA THR A 24 15.70 1.00 -3.31
C THR A 24 14.67 1.28 -2.21
N GLU A 25 13.83 2.27 -2.47
CA GLU A 25 12.59 2.49 -1.70
C GLU A 25 11.44 1.86 -2.46
N PHE A 26 10.58 1.16 -1.73
CA PHE A 26 9.34 0.61 -2.28
C PHE A 26 8.23 0.72 -1.25
N ARG A 27 7.00 0.99 -1.72
CA ARG A 27 5.80 1.06 -0.88
C ARG A 27 4.72 0.16 -1.46
N ALA A 28 4.05 -0.60 -0.59
CA ALA A 28 2.86 -1.36 -0.91
C ALA A 28 1.69 -0.98 0.01
N ILE A 29 0.51 -0.83 -0.59
CA ILE A 29 -0.76 -0.73 0.13
C ILE A 29 -1.32 -2.14 0.20
N ILE A 30 -1.54 -2.65 1.42
CA ILE A 30 -1.98 -4.03 1.67
C ILE A 30 -3.50 -4.08 1.86
N SER A 31 -4.05 -3.11 2.59
CA SER A 31 -5.48 -2.90 2.76
C SER A 31 -5.77 -1.41 2.92
N LYS A 32 -7.05 -1.04 3.07
CA LYS A 32 -7.50 0.35 3.28
C LYS A 32 -6.68 1.06 4.38
N ASN A 33 -6.41 0.36 5.48
CA ASN A 33 -5.78 0.94 6.66
C ASN A 33 -4.35 0.43 6.89
N LEU A 34 -3.78 -0.42 6.03
CA LEU A 34 -2.46 -1.02 6.23
C LEU A 34 -1.56 -0.83 5.01
N SER A 35 -0.36 -0.30 5.26
CA SER A 35 0.68 -0.18 4.23
C SER A 35 2.05 -0.54 4.78
N VAL A 36 2.96 -0.93 3.89
CA VAL A 36 4.36 -1.18 4.22
C VAL A 36 5.26 -0.40 3.27
N SER A 37 6.25 0.29 3.84
CA SER A 37 7.35 0.88 3.10
C SER A 37 8.64 0.15 3.42
N ILE A 38 9.41 -0.21 2.42
CA ILE A 38 10.67 -0.95 2.53
C ILE A 38 11.78 -0.04 2.02
N TYR A 39 12.77 0.18 2.87
CA TYR A 39 13.96 0.97 2.57
C TYR A 39 15.18 0.06 2.62
N GLU A 40 15.77 -0.23 1.48
CA GLU A 40 16.99 -1.01 1.40
C GLU A 40 18.20 -0.08 1.40
N SER A 41 19.00 -0.17 2.46
CA SER A 41 20.23 0.60 2.57
C SER A 41 21.37 -0.05 1.81
N LYS A 42 22.30 0.78 1.33
CA LYS A 42 23.54 0.36 0.67
C LYS A 42 24.41 -0.62 1.47
N LYS A 43 24.22 -0.68 2.80
CA LYS A 43 24.99 -1.54 3.72
C LYS A 43 24.35 -2.93 3.91
N GLY A 44 23.40 -3.32 3.07
CA GLY A 44 22.70 -4.61 3.19
C GLY A 44 21.82 -4.66 4.44
N THR A 45 21.22 -3.54 4.83
CA THR A 45 20.18 -3.54 5.86
C THR A 45 18.89 -2.99 5.30
N SER A 46 17.79 -3.65 5.58
CA SER A 46 16.46 -3.27 5.11
C SER A 46 15.65 -2.75 6.29
N THR A 47 14.92 -1.66 6.08
CA THR A 47 13.99 -1.11 7.07
C THR A 47 12.58 -1.27 6.55
N PHE A 48 11.77 -2.05 7.25
CA PHE A 48 10.35 -2.19 6.99
C PHE A 48 9.61 -1.24 7.91
N VAL A 49 8.81 -0.36 7.34
CA VAL A 49 7.95 0.58 8.04
C VAL A 49 6.52 0.18 7.73
N ILE A 50 5.91 -0.55 8.65
CA ILE A 50 4.51 -0.94 8.59
C ILE A 50 3.72 0.19 9.23
N LYS A 51 2.81 0.80 8.47
CA LYS A 51 1.93 1.88 8.92
C LYS A 51 0.49 1.35 8.91
N LYS A 52 -0.15 1.38 10.07
CA LYS A 52 -1.59 1.15 10.22
C LYS A 52 -2.32 2.44 10.59
N GLU A 53 -3.37 2.77 9.86
CA GLU A 53 -4.26 3.91 10.14
C GLU A 53 -5.30 3.48 11.17
N LEU A 54 -5.41 4.22 12.28
CA LEU A 54 -6.28 3.91 13.41
C LEU A 54 -7.57 4.75 13.35
N THR A 55 -8.14 4.87 12.15
CA THR A 55 -9.32 5.72 11.89
C THR A 55 -10.62 5.13 12.41
N ASP A 56 -10.62 3.85 12.78
CA ASP A 56 -11.80 3.13 13.27
C ASP A 56 -12.01 3.31 14.79
N TYR A 57 -11.12 4.03 15.48
CA TYR A 57 -11.17 4.24 16.93
C TYR A 57 -11.59 5.67 17.28
N ASP A 58 -12.30 5.81 18.40
CA ASP A 58 -12.69 7.11 18.92
C ASP A 58 -11.49 7.87 19.49
N ILE A 59 -11.47 9.18 19.22
CA ILE A 59 -10.44 10.10 19.67
C ILE A 59 -11.13 11.35 20.20
N ASP A 60 -10.99 11.57 21.50
CA ASP A 60 -11.44 12.81 22.12
C ASP A 60 -10.34 13.86 22.00
N CYS A 61 -10.70 15.01 21.44
CA CYS A 61 -9.77 16.11 21.26
C CYS A 61 -10.36 17.37 21.87
N THR A 62 -9.75 17.85 22.96
CA THR A 62 -10.08 19.14 23.56
C THR A 62 -9.00 20.14 23.18
N ALA A 63 -9.40 21.18 22.44
CA ALA A 63 -8.50 22.26 22.08
C ALA A 63 -8.21 23.14 23.32
N SER A 64 -6.93 23.44 23.56
CA SER A 64 -6.54 24.40 24.59
C SER A 64 -6.30 25.78 23.96
N GLU A 65 -6.70 26.85 24.66
CA GLU A 65 -6.46 28.22 24.23
C GLU A 65 -4.96 28.57 24.39
N ALA A 66 -4.20 28.36 23.32
CA ALA A 66 -2.78 28.71 23.13
C ALA A 66 -1.76 27.85 23.93
N PRO A 67 -0.54 27.63 23.38
CA PRO A 67 0.51 26.91 24.08
C PRO A 67 0.95 27.72 25.30
N GLU A 68 0.63 27.23 26.49
CA GLU A 68 1.25 27.75 27.71
C GLU A 68 2.74 27.40 27.65
N LYS A 69 3.58 28.42 27.40
CA LYS A 69 5.01 28.29 27.66
C LYS A 69 5.13 27.99 29.15
N ASN A 70 5.59 26.79 29.48
CA ASN A 70 5.94 26.46 30.84
C ASN A 70 7.19 27.27 31.19
N TYR A 71 7.01 28.44 31.82
CA TYR A 71 8.07 29.44 32.10
C TYR A 71 9.22 28.89 32.96
N ILE A 72 9.06 27.69 33.52
CA ILE A 72 9.96 27.08 34.50
C ILE A 72 10.72 25.86 33.93
N GLY A 73 10.25 25.24 32.83
CA GLY A 73 10.71 23.89 32.44
C GLY A 73 11.19 23.66 31.00
N GLY A 74 11.01 24.62 30.08
CA GLY A 74 11.51 24.51 28.70
C GLY A 74 10.80 23.49 27.78
N GLU A 75 10.01 22.56 28.32
CA GLU A 75 9.15 21.66 27.54
C GLU A 75 7.89 22.39 27.05
N ILE A 76 7.59 22.27 25.75
CA ILE A 76 6.39 22.82 25.13
C ILE A 76 5.24 21.86 25.40
N ILE A 77 4.23 22.31 26.14
CA ILE A 77 2.99 21.57 26.36
C ILE A 77 2.20 21.57 25.03
N PRO A 78 1.66 20.42 24.59
CA PRO A 78 0.87 20.35 23.37
C PRO A 78 -0.37 21.26 23.43
N TRP A 79 -0.75 21.82 22.28
CA TRP A 79 -1.84 22.80 22.11
C TRP A 79 -3.25 22.20 22.32
N GLU A 80 -3.33 20.88 22.45
CA GLU A 80 -4.58 20.13 22.54
C GLU A 80 -4.35 18.91 23.42
N THR A 81 -5.38 18.54 24.19
CA THR A 81 -5.39 17.26 24.89
C THR A 81 -6.11 16.26 23.99
N ILE A 82 -5.36 15.25 23.56
CA ILE A 82 -5.88 14.13 22.77
C ILE A 82 -5.97 12.93 23.69
N THR A 83 -7.17 12.37 23.86
CA THR A 83 -7.35 11.08 24.53
C THR A 83 -7.72 10.05 23.48
N ALA A 84 -6.85 9.06 23.32
CA ALA A 84 -7.04 7.94 22.41
C ALA A 84 -7.69 6.77 23.16
N ASP A 85 -8.65 6.11 22.52
CA ASP A 85 -9.33 4.93 23.06
C ASP A 85 -8.33 3.83 23.48
N ILE A 86 -8.51 3.30 24.69
CA ILE A 86 -7.74 2.17 25.21
C ILE A 86 -7.83 0.92 24.33
N GLY A 87 -8.92 0.76 23.55
CA GLY A 87 -9.10 -0.28 22.55
C GLY A 87 -7.93 -0.39 21.58
N ILE A 88 -7.27 0.72 21.23
CA ILE A 88 -6.07 0.71 20.39
C ILE A 88 -4.95 -0.13 21.03
N LEU A 89 -4.75 -0.03 22.35
CA LEU A 89 -3.72 -0.84 23.00
C LEU A 89 -4.09 -2.33 22.97
N ILE A 90 -5.37 -2.64 23.18
CA ILE A 90 -5.89 -4.01 23.30
C ILE A 90 -5.88 -4.74 21.96
N ASP A 91 -6.36 -4.07 20.92
CA ASP A 91 -6.66 -4.67 19.62
C ASP A 91 -5.52 -4.48 18.61
N GLU A 92 -4.63 -3.49 18.83
CA GLU A 92 -3.58 -3.15 17.87
C GLU A 92 -2.17 -3.31 18.45
N VAL A 93 -1.92 -2.86 19.68
CA VAL A 93 -0.56 -2.91 20.26
C VAL A 93 -0.22 -4.28 20.86
N PHE A 94 -1.10 -4.83 21.70
CA PHE A 94 -0.83 -6.12 22.35
C PHE A 94 -0.71 -7.29 21.36
N PRO A 95 -1.50 -7.35 20.27
CA PRO A 95 -1.33 -8.39 19.26
C PRO A 95 0.03 -8.32 18.55
N VAL A 96 0.60 -7.12 18.35
CA VAL A 96 1.96 -6.98 17.80
C VAL A 96 2.99 -7.59 18.75
N ASN A 97 2.90 -7.30 20.06
CA ASN A 97 3.81 -7.90 21.03
C ASN A 97 3.64 -9.42 21.14
N ARG A 98 2.40 -9.92 21.00
CA ARG A 98 2.12 -11.36 20.94
C ARG A 98 2.76 -12.00 19.70
N ALA A 99 2.61 -11.39 18.52
CA ALA A 99 3.24 -11.87 17.29
C ALA A 99 4.77 -11.98 17.43
N ILE A 100 5.40 -10.99 18.07
CA ILE A 100 6.84 -11.01 18.36
C ILE A 100 7.20 -12.19 19.28
N GLN A 101 6.43 -12.42 20.36
CA GLN A 101 6.66 -13.52 21.29
C GLN A 101 6.44 -14.90 20.65
N GLU A 102 5.46 -15.02 19.76
CA GLU A 102 5.18 -16.27 19.05
C GLU A 102 6.31 -16.64 18.08
N VAL A 103 6.95 -15.66 17.44
CA VAL A 103 8.00 -15.91 16.44
C VAL A 103 9.40 -15.97 17.05
N LEU A 104 9.73 -15.06 17.96
CA LEU A 104 11.08 -14.97 18.54
C LEU A 104 11.19 -15.75 19.87
N GLY A 105 10.07 -16.02 20.53
CA GLY A 105 9.99 -16.70 21.83
C GLY A 105 9.49 -15.78 22.95
N THR A 106 8.95 -16.39 24.02
CA THR A 106 8.24 -15.69 25.10
C THR A 106 9.08 -14.73 25.92
N LEU A 107 10.41 -14.81 25.83
CA LEU A 107 11.35 -13.90 26.51
C LEU A 107 11.49 -12.56 25.78
N TYR A 108 11.15 -12.50 24.49
CA TYR A 108 11.25 -11.29 23.69
C TYR A 108 10.00 -10.44 23.86
N ASN A 109 10.16 -9.35 24.60
CA ASN A 109 9.07 -8.45 24.93
C ASN A 109 9.51 -7.02 24.65
N LEU A 110 8.64 -6.27 24.00
CA LEU A 110 8.87 -4.88 23.73
C LEU A 110 9.00 -4.09 25.04
N ARG A 111 10.10 -3.35 25.18
CA ARG A 111 10.26 -2.37 26.26
C ARG A 111 9.24 -1.24 26.04
N LEU A 112 8.60 -0.82 27.13
CA LEU A 112 7.76 0.36 27.16
C LEU A 112 8.67 1.56 27.41
N ASN A 113 8.79 2.47 26.45
CA ASN A 113 9.67 3.63 26.56
C ASN A 113 8.91 4.88 26.97
N SER A 114 7.70 5.07 26.43
CA SER A 114 6.89 6.24 26.75
C SER A 114 5.40 5.93 26.60
N ILE A 115 4.60 6.29 27.60
CA ILE A 115 3.13 6.25 27.55
C ILE A 115 2.56 7.17 28.62
N ARG A 116 1.37 7.71 28.40
CA ARG A 116 0.60 8.37 29.45
C ARG A 116 -0.84 7.89 29.44
N LEU A 117 -1.23 7.11 30.44
CA LEU A 117 -2.59 6.61 30.63
C LEU A 117 -3.47 7.67 31.31
N CYS A 118 -4.74 7.73 30.93
CA CYS A 118 -5.76 8.54 31.60
C CYS A 118 -6.62 7.62 32.48
N ILE A 119 -6.55 7.80 33.80
CA ILE A 119 -7.31 7.03 34.79
C ILE A 119 -8.39 7.90 35.40
N GLY A 120 -9.66 7.54 35.22
CA GLY A 120 -10.81 8.23 35.76
C GLY A 120 -12.00 8.20 34.81
N SER A 121 -12.60 9.38 34.59
CA SER A 121 -13.76 9.62 33.74
C SER A 121 -13.49 10.79 32.78
N GLU A 122 -14.30 10.95 31.74
CA GLU A 122 -14.16 11.97 30.69
C GLU A 122 -13.84 13.38 31.23
N ASN A 123 -14.51 13.79 32.30
CA ASN A 123 -14.36 15.14 32.87
C ASN A 123 -13.45 15.22 34.09
N ASN A 124 -13.00 14.08 34.63
CA ASN A 124 -12.17 14.00 35.82
C ASN A 124 -11.27 12.77 35.72
N TYR A 125 -10.03 12.96 35.28
CA TYR A 125 -9.03 11.92 35.22
C TYR A 125 -7.68 12.43 35.75
N VAL A 126 -6.88 11.49 36.22
CA VAL A 126 -5.45 11.68 36.52
C VAL A 126 -4.64 10.96 35.46
N THR A 127 -3.41 11.42 35.24
CA THR A 127 -2.51 10.78 34.31
C THR A 127 -1.51 9.91 35.06
N VAL A 128 -1.27 8.71 34.54
CA VAL A 128 -0.22 7.78 35.01
C VAL A 128 0.72 7.54 33.84
N ASP A 129 2.00 7.85 34.01
CA ASP A 129 3.01 7.63 32.97
C ASP A 129 3.91 6.42 33.26
N GLU A 130 4.87 6.16 32.36
CA GLU A 130 5.78 5.02 32.52
C GLU A 130 6.53 5.02 33.86
N THR A 131 6.84 6.18 34.43
CA THR A 131 7.56 6.32 35.70
C THR A 131 6.67 5.87 36.86
N ASP A 132 5.41 6.30 36.86
CA ASP A 132 4.42 5.89 37.86
C ASP A 132 4.18 4.38 37.82
N LEU A 133 4.19 3.78 36.63
CA LEU A 133 4.07 2.32 36.48
C LEU A 133 5.27 1.59 37.10
N GLU A 134 6.49 2.05 36.81
CA GLU A 134 7.72 1.48 37.38
C GLU A 134 7.75 1.59 38.92
N ASP A 135 7.36 2.74 39.47
CA ASP A 135 7.28 2.99 40.92
C ASP A 135 6.27 2.05 41.63
N ASN A 136 5.26 1.58 40.90
CA ASN A 136 4.28 0.60 41.37
C ASN A 136 4.68 -0.86 41.05
N ASN A 137 5.96 -1.13 40.79
CA ASN A 137 6.52 -2.45 40.47
C ASN A 137 5.95 -3.09 39.20
N ILE A 138 5.42 -2.29 38.27
CA ILE A 138 4.98 -2.79 36.97
C ILE A 138 6.20 -2.80 36.05
N LYS A 139 6.47 -3.97 35.44
CA LYS A 139 7.62 -4.10 34.54
C LYS A 139 7.44 -3.17 33.32
N PRO A 140 8.46 -2.38 32.93
CA PRO A 140 8.38 -1.41 31.84
C PRO A 140 8.43 -2.10 30.47
N THR A 141 7.38 -2.87 30.18
CA THR A 141 7.22 -3.68 28.97
C THR A 141 5.77 -3.63 28.53
N ILE A 142 5.52 -3.89 27.24
CA ILE A 142 4.14 -3.96 26.71
C ILE A 142 3.32 -5.04 27.44
N LYS A 143 3.94 -6.17 27.82
CA LYS A 143 3.27 -7.19 28.65
C LYS A 143 2.92 -6.69 30.06
N GLY A 144 3.83 -5.97 30.73
CA GLY A 144 3.55 -5.39 32.05
C GLY A 144 2.42 -4.38 32.00
N LEU A 145 2.40 -3.54 30.96
CA LEU A 145 1.30 -2.62 30.68
C LEU A 145 -0.03 -3.36 30.43
N GLN A 146 0.00 -4.45 29.66
CA GLN A 146 -1.17 -5.29 29.42
C GLN A 146 -1.73 -5.90 30.72
N GLU A 147 -0.85 -6.45 31.56
CA GLU A 147 -1.21 -7.01 32.87
C GLU A 147 -1.84 -5.94 33.78
N PHE A 148 -1.29 -4.72 33.78
CA PHE A 148 -1.84 -3.58 34.51
C PHE A 148 -3.23 -3.16 34.02
N ILE A 149 -3.43 -3.06 32.70
CA ILE A 149 -4.73 -2.67 32.14
C ILE A 149 -5.79 -3.72 32.45
N TYR A 150 -5.44 -5.01 32.34
CA TYR A 150 -6.36 -6.10 32.65
C TYR A 150 -6.63 -6.31 34.14
N SER A 151 -5.76 -5.84 35.04
CA SER A 151 -6.05 -5.84 36.49
C SER A 151 -6.90 -4.63 36.90
N SER A 152 -6.79 -3.52 36.18
CA SER A 152 -7.41 -2.22 36.53
C SER A 152 -8.80 -1.98 35.89
N LYS A 153 -9.45 -3.05 35.40
CA LYS A 153 -10.63 -3.22 34.51
C LYS A 153 -11.75 -2.16 34.39
N LYS A 154 -11.79 -1.06 35.15
CA LYS A 154 -12.83 -0.02 35.05
C LYS A 154 -12.33 1.42 35.20
N GLY A 155 -11.04 1.65 35.44
CA GLY A 155 -10.52 2.99 35.70
C GLY A 155 -9.84 3.66 34.50
N ILE A 156 -9.43 2.91 33.48
CA ILE A 156 -8.60 3.44 32.40
C ILE A 156 -9.50 3.84 31.24
N MET A 157 -9.60 5.13 30.98
CA MET A 157 -10.40 5.70 29.91
C MET A 157 -9.67 5.64 28.57
N GLY A 158 -8.36 5.81 28.58
CA GLY A 158 -7.57 5.91 27.35
C GLY A 158 -6.13 6.27 27.65
N PHE A 159 -5.44 6.81 26.65
CA PHE A 159 -4.08 7.31 26.77
C PHE A 159 -3.90 8.59 25.95
N THR A 160 -2.98 9.44 26.39
CA THR A 160 -2.81 10.80 25.84
C THR A 160 -1.38 11.05 25.37
N VAL A 161 -1.14 12.26 24.84
CA VAL A 161 0.16 12.70 24.36
C VAL A 161 1.18 12.67 25.50
N ARG A 162 2.25 11.91 25.30
CA ARG A 162 3.35 11.81 26.25
C ARG A 162 4.38 12.91 26.05
N HIS A 163 4.71 13.23 24.79
CA HIS A 163 5.58 14.36 24.44
C HIS A 163 5.38 14.80 22.98
N TYR A 164 5.84 16.03 22.68
CA TYR A 164 5.76 16.64 21.35
C TYR A 164 7.15 16.68 20.69
N ASP A 165 7.29 16.05 19.51
CA ASP A 165 8.48 16.18 18.66
C ASP A 165 8.36 17.44 17.80
N SER A 166 8.92 18.54 18.31
CA SER A 166 8.89 19.85 17.66
C SER A 166 9.62 19.91 16.31
N LYS A 167 10.59 19.02 16.06
CA LYS A 167 11.34 19.01 14.79
C LYS A 167 10.50 18.48 13.64
N LYS A 168 9.64 17.50 13.94
CA LYS A 168 8.79 16.83 12.93
C LYS A 168 7.31 17.19 13.06
N GLY A 169 6.95 17.99 14.07
CA GLY A 169 5.58 18.32 14.38
C GLY A 169 4.74 17.09 14.72
N ASN A 170 5.27 16.12 15.47
CA ASN A 170 4.51 14.91 15.83
C ASN A 170 4.09 14.93 17.30
N LEU A 171 2.83 14.56 17.56
CA LEU A 171 2.34 14.23 18.89
C LEU A 171 2.57 12.73 19.10
N ILE A 172 3.34 12.37 20.12
CA ILE A 172 3.73 11.00 20.41
C ILE A 172 2.94 10.51 21.61
N LEU A 173 2.18 9.42 21.45
CA LEU A 173 1.30 8.88 22.48
C LEU A 173 1.88 7.59 23.10
N LEU A 174 2.56 6.78 22.29
CA LEU A 174 3.20 5.54 22.73
C LEU A 174 4.53 5.38 21.99
N GLU A 175 5.59 5.03 22.72
CA GLU A 175 6.82 4.51 22.14
C GLU A 175 7.29 3.25 22.84
N SER A 176 7.78 2.35 22.02
CA SER A 176 8.19 1.02 22.46
C SER A 176 9.27 0.48 21.54
N SER A 177 10.21 -0.28 22.09
CA SER A 177 11.28 -0.87 21.30
C SER A 177 11.82 -2.18 21.85
N LEU A 178 12.42 -2.94 20.95
CA LEU A 178 13.24 -4.10 21.24
C LEU A 178 14.51 -4.00 20.40
N ASP A 179 15.64 -3.80 21.06
CA ASP A 179 16.93 -3.65 20.39
C ASP A 179 17.68 -4.98 20.37
N GLN A 180 18.30 -5.28 19.23
CA GLN A 180 19.13 -6.46 18.98
C GLN A 180 18.51 -7.80 19.43
N PRO A 181 17.26 -8.13 19.07
CA PRO A 181 16.67 -9.41 19.43
C PRO A 181 17.49 -10.61 18.91
N ASN A 182 18.02 -10.51 17.69
CA ASN A 182 18.94 -11.50 17.14
C ASN A 182 19.84 -10.88 16.04
N TYR A 183 20.65 -11.70 15.36
CA TYR A 183 21.56 -11.22 14.32
C TYR A 183 20.80 -10.61 13.12
N GLU A 184 19.74 -11.27 12.67
CA GLU A 184 18.97 -10.94 11.48
C GLU A 184 18.10 -9.69 11.69
N LEU A 185 17.49 -9.56 12.87
CA LEU A 185 16.63 -8.46 13.28
C LEU A 185 17.39 -7.54 14.24
N LYS A 186 17.82 -6.38 13.75
CA LYS A 186 18.57 -5.39 14.54
C LYS A 186 17.71 -4.67 15.56
N SER A 187 16.47 -4.34 15.21
CA SER A 187 15.54 -3.75 16.17
C SER A 187 14.10 -3.77 15.67
N ILE A 188 13.18 -3.74 16.62
CA ILE A 188 11.76 -3.46 16.44
C ILE A 188 11.47 -2.14 17.16
N LYS A 189 10.74 -1.23 16.53
CA LYS A 189 10.14 -0.08 17.19
C LYS A 189 8.64 -0.06 16.92
N LEU A 190 7.86 0.24 17.95
CA LEU A 190 6.42 0.39 17.88
C LEU A 190 6.07 1.77 18.41
N ASN A 191 5.44 2.60 17.59
CA ASN A 191 5.08 3.96 17.96
C ASN A 191 3.63 4.27 17.57
N ILE A 192 2.89 4.95 18.44
CA ILE A 192 1.61 5.60 18.12
C ILE A 192 1.86 7.10 18.09
N LYS A 193 1.56 7.72 16.95
CA LYS A 193 1.72 9.17 16.78
C LYS A 193 0.71 9.76 15.82
N SER A 194 0.50 11.07 15.98
CA SER A 194 -0.22 11.93 15.05
C SER A 194 0.73 13.02 14.53
N SER A 195 0.55 13.46 13.28
CA SER A 195 1.36 14.52 12.67
C SER A 195 0.57 15.82 12.52
N LEU A 196 1.13 16.91 13.02
CA LEU A 196 0.56 18.26 12.89
C LEU A 196 0.75 18.85 11.48
N GLN A 197 1.76 18.39 10.73
CA GLN A 197 2.05 18.91 9.38
C GLN A 197 0.98 18.49 8.37
N THR A 198 0.42 17.28 8.51
CA THR A 198 -0.70 16.80 7.69
C THR A 198 -2.02 17.52 8.00
N ARG A 199 -2.06 18.32 9.06
CA ARG A 199 -3.24 19.01 9.58
C ARG A 199 -3.56 20.31 8.83
N GLY A 200 -2.55 20.99 8.27
CA GLY A 200 -2.69 22.31 7.63
C GLY A 200 -3.63 22.37 6.41
N LEU A 201 -3.80 21.27 5.68
CA LEU A 201 -4.75 21.18 4.56
C LEU A 201 -6.20 20.86 5.00
N TYR A 202 -6.39 20.21 6.15
CA TYR A 202 -7.67 19.63 6.58
C TYR A 202 -8.39 20.43 7.67
N MET A 203 -7.68 21.23 8.46
CA MET A 203 -8.31 22.14 9.43
C MET A 203 -9.27 23.16 8.79
N GLN A 204 -9.24 23.32 7.46
CA GLN A 204 -10.15 24.22 6.75
C GLN A 204 -11.59 23.71 6.60
N LYS A 205 -11.87 22.42 6.83
CA LYS A 205 -13.23 21.87 6.59
C LYS A 205 -13.95 21.26 7.79
N GLU A 206 -13.28 20.55 8.71
CA GLU A 206 -14.00 19.77 9.75
C GLU A 206 -13.40 19.74 11.17
N HIS A 207 -12.30 20.44 11.46
CA HIS A 207 -11.66 20.45 12.81
C HIS A 207 -11.38 19.08 13.46
N LYS A 208 -11.41 17.96 12.72
CA LYS A 208 -11.03 16.64 13.24
C LYS A 208 -9.49 16.48 13.19
N PRO A 209 -8.82 16.01 14.27
CA PRO A 209 -7.43 15.59 14.21
C PRO A 209 -7.29 14.40 13.24
N TYR A 210 -6.72 14.61 12.06
CA TYR A 210 -6.37 13.51 11.16
C TYR A 210 -5.01 12.91 11.56
N GLY A 211 -4.76 11.61 11.55
CA GLY A 211 -5.44 10.52 12.25
C GLY A 211 -4.35 9.79 13.05
N LEU A 212 -4.69 9.06 14.11
CA LEU A 212 -3.69 8.28 14.84
C LEU A 212 -3.13 7.17 13.94
N HIS A 213 -1.82 6.99 14.00
CA HIS A 213 -1.14 5.97 13.22
C HIS A 213 -0.28 5.10 14.12
N LEU A 214 -0.44 3.79 13.97
CA LEU A 214 0.48 2.80 14.53
C LEU A 214 1.60 2.55 13.50
N TYR A 215 2.84 2.74 13.94
CA TYR A 215 4.03 2.44 13.17
C TYR A 215 4.78 1.28 13.81
N ILE A 216 5.02 0.23 13.03
CA ILE A 216 5.92 -0.87 13.40
C ILE A 216 7.11 -0.81 12.46
N ILE A 217 8.29 -0.55 13.03
CA ILE A 217 9.53 -0.36 12.28
C ILE A 217 10.47 -1.51 12.59
N LEU A 218 10.71 -2.36 11.60
CA LEU A 218 11.66 -3.46 11.68
C LEU A 218 12.93 -3.07 10.95
N ARG A 219 14.08 -3.14 11.63
CA ARG A 219 15.39 -3.01 10.99
C ARG A 219 16.01 -4.39 10.89
N ILE A 220 16.16 -4.90 9.66
CA ILE A 220 16.69 -6.23 9.40
C ILE A 220 18.00 -6.17 8.61
N ARG A 221 18.82 -7.21 8.73
CA ARG A 221 20.00 -7.45 7.88
C ARG A 221 19.62 -8.25 6.65
N GLU A 222 18.86 -9.30 6.86
CA GLU A 222 18.52 -10.27 5.83
C GLU A 222 17.06 -10.70 6.02
N LEU A 223 16.39 -10.98 4.90
CA LEU A 223 15.03 -11.51 4.90
C LEU A 223 15.10 -13.03 5.06
N SER A 224 14.91 -13.50 6.29
CA SER A 224 14.85 -14.92 6.64
C SER A 224 13.40 -15.39 6.84
N ASP A 225 13.19 -16.70 6.93
CA ASP A 225 11.88 -17.30 7.22
C ASP A 225 11.27 -16.77 8.54
N VAL A 226 12.11 -16.44 9.52
CA VAL A 226 11.68 -15.85 10.80
C VAL A 226 11.08 -14.46 10.56
N ILE A 227 11.73 -13.64 9.72
CA ILE A 227 11.23 -12.30 9.37
C ILE A 227 9.96 -12.40 8.51
N VAL A 228 9.92 -13.32 7.55
CA VAL A 228 8.74 -13.56 6.71
C VAL A 228 7.54 -13.93 7.59
N ASN A 229 7.70 -14.91 8.48
CA ASN A 229 6.65 -15.32 9.43
C ASN A 229 6.21 -14.18 10.36
N LEU A 230 7.16 -13.35 10.85
CA LEU A 230 6.81 -12.17 11.63
C LEU A 230 5.98 -11.17 10.81
N LEU A 231 6.39 -10.88 9.57
CA LEU A 231 5.66 -9.98 8.69
C LEU A 231 4.24 -10.49 8.40
N GLU A 232 4.07 -11.79 8.14
CA GLU A 232 2.76 -12.41 7.93
C GLU A 232 1.85 -12.28 9.15
N LYS A 233 2.36 -12.52 10.36
CA LYS A 233 1.60 -12.32 11.61
C LYS A 233 1.24 -10.86 11.86
N LEU A 234 1.99 -9.92 11.29
CA LEU A 234 1.68 -8.48 11.28
C LEU A 234 0.75 -8.08 10.12
N GLY A 235 0.24 -9.05 9.36
CA GLY A 235 -0.67 -8.83 8.23
C GLY A 235 0.02 -8.37 6.95
N VAL A 236 1.34 -8.57 6.82
CA VAL A 236 2.14 -8.17 5.65
C VAL A 236 2.53 -9.42 4.85
N PRO A 237 1.82 -9.75 3.76
CA PRO A 237 2.12 -10.91 2.92
C PRO A 237 3.31 -10.60 1.99
N ILE A 238 4.51 -10.59 2.56
CA ILE A 238 5.71 -10.07 1.88
C ILE A 238 6.08 -10.83 0.61
N GLU A 239 5.82 -12.14 0.57
CA GLU A 239 6.07 -12.97 -0.60
C GLU A 239 5.16 -12.57 -1.77
N ILE A 240 3.87 -12.35 -1.51
CA ILE A 240 2.91 -11.87 -2.52
C ILE A 240 3.31 -10.48 -3.00
N ILE A 241 3.76 -9.60 -2.10
CA ILE A 241 4.22 -8.26 -2.44
C ILE A 241 5.44 -8.34 -3.38
N TYR A 242 6.44 -9.16 -3.06
CA TYR A 242 7.61 -9.33 -3.92
C TYR A 242 7.23 -9.97 -5.26
N LEU A 243 6.36 -10.99 -5.27
CA LEU A 243 5.87 -11.64 -6.49
C LEU A 243 5.11 -10.64 -7.39
N LYS A 244 4.22 -9.83 -6.81
CA LYS A 244 3.53 -8.76 -7.54
C LYS A 244 4.52 -7.76 -8.07
N ARG A 245 5.52 -7.34 -7.30
CA ARG A 245 6.54 -6.40 -7.75
C ARG A 245 7.39 -6.97 -8.89
N THR A 246 7.86 -8.20 -8.79
CA THR A 246 8.66 -8.83 -9.86
C THR A 246 7.84 -9.01 -11.13
N SER A 247 6.54 -9.31 -11.00
CA SER A 247 5.60 -9.40 -12.12
C SER A 247 5.21 -8.04 -12.70
N ALA A 248 5.06 -7.02 -11.84
CA ALA A 248 4.60 -5.67 -12.20
C ALA A 248 5.69 -4.77 -12.77
N ILE A 249 6.98 -5.04 -12.52
CA ILE A 249 8.10 -4.30 -13.15
C ILE A 249 7.98 -4.29 -14.68
N ASN A 250 7.28 -5.26 -15.27
CA ASN A 250 7.02 -5.32 -16.72
C ASN A 250 5.57 -4.99 -17.11
N LYS A 251 4.67 -4.63 -16.19
CA LYS A 251 3.21 -4.57 -16.41
C LYS A 251 2.46 -3.42 -15.69
N TRP A 252 3.16 -2.37 -15.23
CA TRP A 252 2.51 -1.27 -14.50
C TRP A 252 1.40 -0.58 -15.31
N GLU A 253 1.63 -0.40 -16.62
CA GLU A 253 0.65 0.15 -17.57
C GLU A 253 -0.63 -0.71 -17.64
N ALA A 254 -0.47 -2.04 -17.67
CA ALA A 254 -1.60 -2.97 -17.68
C ALA A 254 -2.45 -2.83 -16.40
N ILE A 255 -1.80 -2.75 -15.24
CA ILE A 255 -2.48 -2.60 -13.94
C ILE A 255 -3.26 -1.28 -13.87
N GLU A 256 -2.66 -0.17 -14.30
CA GLU A 256 -3.32 1.14 -14.27
C GLU A 256 -4.54 1.20 -15.20
N CYS A 257 -4.48 0.51 -16.35
CA CYS A 257 -5.57 0.44 -17.32
C CYS A 257 -6.68 -0.56 -16.92
N GLU A 258 -6.35 -1.65 -16.22
CA GLU A 258 -7.36 -2.59 -15.70
C GLU A 258 -8.19 -1.97 -14.59
N ILE A 259 -7.58 -1.14 -13.74
CA ILE A 259 -8.25 -0.49 -12.61
C ILE A 259 -9.11 0.70 -13.07
N ASP A 260 -8.64 1.51 -14.01
CA ASP A 260 -9.30 2.77 -14.40
C ASP A 260 -9.64 2.80 -15.91
N GLU A 261 -10.92 3.02 -16.21
CA GLU A 261 -11.44 3.10 -17.57
C GLU A 261 -10.86 4.27 -18.38
N ASN A 262 -10.59 5.40 -17.72
CA ASN A 262 -9.98 6.56 -18.37
C ASN A 262 -8.53 6.29 -18.72
N ASN A 263 -7.81 5.55 -17.88
CA ASN A 263 -6.43 5.16 -18.18
C ASN A 263 -6.38 4.24 -19.40
N LEU A 264 -7.26 3.24 -19.46
CA LEU A 264 -7.38 2.38 -20.65
C LEU A 264 -7.75 3.19 -21.89
N THR A 265 -8.72 4.11 -21.78
CA THR A 265 -9.14 4.98 -22.89
C THR A 265 -7.98 5.83 -23.41
N ASN A 266 -7.24 6.49 -22.50
CA ASN A 266 -6.10 7.33 -22.86
C ASN A 266 -4.97 6.51 -23.48
N TYR A 267 -4.69 5.33 -22.92
CA TYR A 267 -3.69 4.42 -23.44
C TYR A 267 -4.04 4.00 -24.87
N LEU A 268 -5.24 3.45 -25.08
CA LEU A 268 -5.71 3.01 -26.39
C LEU A 268 -5.73 4.15 -27.42
N THR A 269 -6.04 5.37 -27.00
CA THR A 269 -5.97 6.58 -27.86
C THR A 269 -4.54 6.92 -28.26
N SER A 270 -3.58 6.70 -27.37
CA SER A 270 -2.18 7.05 -27.62
C SER A 270 -1.47 6.07 -28.54
N VAL A 271 -1.87 4.79 -28.52
CA VAL A 271 -1.22 3.72 -29.29
C VAL A 271 -1.90 3.44 -30.63
N ASN A 272 -3.17 3.80 -30.79
CA ASN A 272 -3.94 3.56 -32.03
C ASN A 272 -4.19 4.86 -32.79
N THR A 273 -3.58 4.98 -33.98
CA THR A 273 -3.63 6.19 -34.80
C THR A 273 -4.88 6.31 -35.68
N GLN A 274 -5.54 5.18 -36.00
CA GLN A 274 -6.67 5.11 -36.94
C GLN A 274 -8.03 4.95 -36.25
N LEU A 275 -8.04 4.63 -34.96
CA LEU A 275 -9.27 4.51 -34.20
C LEU A 275 -9.80 5.89 -33.79
N THR A 276 -11.08 6.13 -34.02
CA THR A 276 -11.74 7.35 -33.57
C THR A 276 -12.01 7.30 -32.06
N SER A 277 -12.28 8.44 -31.43
CA SER A 277 -12.64 8.47 -30.01
C SER A 277 -13.90 7.65 -29.69
N GLU A 278 -14.82 7.52 -30.66
CA GLU A 278 -16.02 6.69 -30.50
C GLU A 278 -15.68 5.19 -30.55
N ASP A 279 -14.78 4.80 -31.46
CA ASP A 279 -14.29 3.42 -31.56
C ASP A 279 -13.65 2.96 -30.25
N ILE A 280 -12.80 3.83 -29.68
CA ILE A 280 -12.10 3.54 -28.42
C ILE A 280 -13.08 3.40 -27.27
N LYS A 281 -14.08 4.29 -27.16
CA LYS A 281 -15.13 4.16 -26.14
C LYS A 281 -15.89 2.85 -26.27
N ASN A 282 -16.22 2.44 -27.49
CA ASN A 282 -16.94 1.19 -27.73
C ASN A 282 -16.09 -0.04 -27.35
N ILE A 283 -14.79 -0.03 -27.67
CA ILE A 283 -13.85 -1.10 -27.26
C ILE A 283 -13.72 -1.17 -25.74
N VAL A 284 -13.59 -0.02 -25.07
CA VAL A 284 -13.46 0.08 -23.61
C VAL A 284 -14.74 -0.40 -22.92
N TYR A 285 -15.90 0.06 -23.39
CA TYR A 285 -17.20 -0.38 -22.89
C TYR A 285 -17.37 -1.90 -23.04
N PHE A 286 -17.03 -2.45 -24.22
CA PHE A 286 -17.11 -3.89 -24.48
C PHE A 286 -16.18 -4.68 -23.55
N THR A 287 -14.94 -4.23 -23.39
CA THR A 287 -13.92 -4.80 -22.50
C THR A 287 -14.42 -4.85 -21.06
N LYS A 288 -14.95 -3.74 -20.52
CA LYS A 288 -15.44 -3.66 -19.15
C LYS A 288 -16.68 -4.52 -18.93
N ARG A 289 -17.62 -4.50 -19.86
CA ARG A 289 -18.84 -5.32 -19.78
C ARG A 289 -18.53 -6.81 -19.71
N ASN A 290 -17.53 -7.26 -20.46
CA ASN A 290 -17.12 -8.67 -20.53
C ASN A 290 -15.98 -9.03 -19.57
N GLN A 291 -15.53 -8.10 -18.71
CA GLN A 291 -14.42 -8.29 -17.77
C GLN A 291 -13.15 -8.84 -18.44
N LEU A 292 -12.80 -8.30 -19.60
CA LEU A 292 -11.61 -8.72 -20.35
C LEU A 292 -10.35 -8.03 -19.80
N ASP A 293 -9.24 -8.77 -19.75
CA ASP A 293 -7.93 -8.30 -19.29
C ASP A 293 -7.32 -7.26 -20.24
N PHE A 294 -6.35 -6.48 -19.75
CA PHE A 294 -5.70 -5.43 -20.56
C PHE A 294 -5.05 -5.97 -21.84
N GLU A 295 -4.37 -7.11 -21.78
CA GLU A 295 -3.69 -7.70 -22.94
C GLU A 295 -4.69 -8.06 -24.07
N ILE A 296 -5.91 -8.44 -23.69
CA ILE A 296 -6.99 -8.72 -24.64
C ILE A 296 -7.49 -7.41 -25.27
N ALA A 297 -7.74 -6.38 -24.45
CA ALA A 297 -8.19 -5.07 -24.91
C ALA A 297 -7.16 -4.39 -25.83
N GLU A 298 -5.88 -4.44 -25.47
CA GLU A 298 -4.76 -3.93 -26.26
C GLU A 298 -4.71 -4.65 -27.61
N LYS A 299 -4.72 -5.99 -27.60
CA LYS A 299 -4.61 -6.77 -28.85
C LYS A 299 -5.84 -6.63 -29.74
N MET A 300 -7.04 -6.53 -29.16
CA MET A 300 -8.26 -6.19 -29.90
C MET A 300 -8.11 -4.84 -30.61
N SER A 301 -7.62 -3.83 -29.90
CA SER A 301 -7.43 -2.49 -30.47
C SER A 301 -6.39 -2.48 -31.59
N ASP A 302 -5.27 -3.19 -31.44
CA ASP A 302 -4.20 -3.31 -32.45
C ASP A 302 -4.73 -3.92 -33.75
N VAL A 303 -5.49 -5.03 -33.63
CA VAL A 303 -6.07 -5.74 -34.77
C VAL A 303 -7.12 -4.88 -35.49
N LEU A 304 -7.95 -4.16 -34.75
CA LEU A 304 -8.95 -3.24 -35.30
C LEU A 304 -8.31 -1.99 -35.93
N ASN A 305 -7.24 -1.47 -35.34
CA ASN A 305 -6.49 -0.33 -35.86
C ASN A 305 -5.85 -0.68 -37.22
N LYS A 306 -5.22 -1.85 -37.32
CA LYS A 306 -4.66 -2.38 -38.58
C LYS A 306 -5.73 -2.62 -39.65
N MET A 307 -6.90 -3.10 -39.26
CA MET A 307 -8.02 -3.25 -40.18
C MET A 307 -8.45 -1.90 -40.77
N LYS A 308 -8.57 -0.86 -39.95
CA LYS A 308 -8.91 0.50 -40.45
C LYS A 308 -7.79 1.08 -41.32
N GLU A 309 -6.53 0.87 -40.94
CA GLU A 309 -5.37 1.27 -41.74
C GLU A 309 -5.41 0.64 -43.14
N GLN A 310 -5.65 -0.68 -43.24
CA GLN A 310 -5.77 -1.36 -44.54
C GLN A 310 -6.98 -0.84 -45.35
N ARG A 311 -8.12 -0.60 -44.70
CA ARG A 311 -9.30 -0.05 -45.39
C ARG A 311 -9.06 1.36 -45.91
N GLU A 312 -8.29 2.17 -45.19
CA GLU A 312 -7.89 3.50 -45.66
C GLU A 312 -6.95 3.41 -46.87
N GLU A 313 -6.00 2.47 -46.87
CA GLU A 313 -5.11 2.21 -48.01
C GLU A 313 -5.88 1.73 -49.26
N GLU A 314 -6.89 0.87 -49.09
CA GLU A 314 -7.66 0.27 -50.19
C GLU A 314 -8.73 1.21 -50.78
N TYR A 315 -9.42 1.98 -49.94
CA TYR A 315 -10.62 2.73 -50.33
C TYR A 315 -10.47 4.26 -50.18
N GLY A 316 -9.37 4.75 -49.64
CA GLY A 316 -9.16 6.15 -49.27
C GLY A 316 -9.72 6.50 -47.88
N TYR A 317 -9.73 7.79 -47.53
CA TYR A 317 -10.10 8.29 -46.19
C TYR A 317 -11.36 7.63 -45.63
N ASN A 318 -11.19 6.79 -44.62
CA ASN A 318 -12.27 6.02 -44.01
C ASN A 318 -12.50 6.47 -42.57
N ASN A 319 -13.50 7.33 -42.37
CA ASN A 319 -13.88 7.85 -41.07
C ASN A 319 -15.11 7.14 -40.47
N GLU A 320 -15.49 5.97 -41.02
CA GLU A 320 -16.59 5.19 -40.47
C GLU A 320 -16.18 4.63 -39.10
N SER A 321 -17.05 4.81 -38.10
CA SER A 321 -16.86 4.18 -36.79
C SER A 321 -17.03 2.68 -36.90
N LEU A 322 -16.27 1.94 -36.10
CA LEU A 322 -16.37 0.50 -35.97
C LEU A 322 -17.76 0.11 -35.48
N THR A 323 -18.31 -0.92 -36.11
CA THR A 323 -19.57 -1.50 -35.67
C THR A 323 -19.35 -2.38 -34.44
N LEU A 324 -20.42 -2.67 -33.70
CA LEU A 324 -20.37 -3.62 -32.59
C LEU A 324 -20.02 -5.03 -33.09
N GLU A 325 -20.41 -5.37 -34.32
CA GLU A 325 -20.03 -6.59 -35.03
C GLU A 325 -18.51 -6.68 -35.23
N ASP A 326 -17.85 -5.59 -35.62
CA ASP A 326 -16.39 -5.55 -35.79
C ASP A 326 -15.65 -5.79 -34.46
N ILE A 327 -16.10 -5.12 -33.39
CA ILE A 327 -15.53 -5.28 -32.05
C ILE A 327 -15.76 -6.70 -31.52
N THR A 328 -16.96 -7.26 -31.77
CA THR A 328 -17.29 -8.63 -31.38
C THR A 328 -16.45 -9.66 -32.15
N ALA A 329 -16.23 -9.43 -33.45
CA ALA A 329 -15.36 -10.26 -34.27
C ALA A 329 -13.92 -10.25 -33.76
N ALA A 330 -13.37 -9.07 -33.47
CA ALA A 330 -12.03 -8.90 -32.90
C ALA A 330 -11.91 -9.60 -31.54
N ALA A 331 -12.88 -9.41 -30.64
CA ALA A 331 -12.88 -10.04 -29.33
C ALA A 331 -12.81 -11.56 -29.43
N LYS A 332 -13.63 -12.17 -30.29
CA LYS A 332 -13.66 -13.63 -30.47
C LYS A 332 -12.32 -14.18 -30.96
N ILE A 333 -11.69 -13.55 -31.94
CA ILE A 333 -10.41 -14.05 -32.48
C ILE A 333 -9.28 -13.83 -31.49
N VAL A 334 -9.21 -12.67 -30.85
CA VAL A 334 -8.18 -12.39 -29.84
C VAL A 334 -8.32 -13.37 -28.67
N LEU A 335 -9.55 -13.61 -28.18
CA LEU A 335 -9.78 -14.63 -27.15
C LEU A 335 -9.31 -16.02 -27.60
N GLU A 336 -9.60 -16.42 -28.84
CA GLU A 336 -9.11 -17.68 -29.38
C GLU A 336 -7.56 -17.73 -29.47
N HIS A 337 -6.93 -16.63 -29.88
CA HIS A 337 -5.47 -16.50 -29.96
C HIS A 337 -4.80 -16.66 -28.58
N PHE A 338 -5.40 -16.09 -27.54
CA PHE A 338 -4.95 -16.24 -26.15
C PHE A 338 -5.40 -17.58 -25.51
N GLY A 339 -6.06 -18.48 -26.25
CA GLY A 339 -6.44 -19.81 -25.79
C GLY A 339 -7.79 -19.89 -25.05
N HIS A 340 -8.57 -18.82 -25.04
CA HIS A 340 -9.87 -18.69 -24.37
C HIS A 340 -11.05 -19.07 -25.28
N ARG A 341 -11.04 -20.31 -25.82
CA ARG A 341 -12.02 -20.75 -26.85
C ARG A 341 -13.48 -20.86 -26.39
N ASN A 342 -13.73 -20.89 -25.07
CA ASN A 342 -15.06 -21.13 -24.50
C ASN A 342 -15.59 -19.94 -23.68
N THR A 343 -14.97 -18.75 -23.77
CA THR A 343 -15.45 -17.58 -23.03
C THR A 343 -16.81 -17.15 -23.56
N GLN A 344 -17.83 -17.16 -22.68
CA GLN A 344 -19.15 -16.63 -23.01
C GLN A 344 -19.10 -15.10 -22.95
N LEU A 345 -19.24 -14.47 -24.11
CA LEU A 345 -19.35 -13.02 -24.21
C LEU A 345 -20.80 -12.59 -24.04
N GLU A 346 -21.01 -11.54 -23.24
CA GLU A 346 -22.29 -10.84 -23.14
C GLU A 346 -22.47 -9.91 -24.35
N LEU A 347 -23.19 -10.41 -25.36
CA LEU A 347 -23.42 -9.69 -26.61
C LEU A 347 -24.77 -8.96 -26.62
N PRO A 348 -24.84 -7.75 -27.21
CA PRO A 348 -26.11 -7.09 -27.53
C PRO A 348 -27.01 -7.96 -28.43
N SER A 349 -28.33 -7.84 -28.26
CA SER A 349 -29.31 -8.53 -29.10
C SER A 349 -29.38 -7.90 -30.49
N GLY A 350 -29.45 -8.73 -31.54
CA GLY A 350 -29.66 -8.28 -32.92
C GLY A 350 -28.40 -8.10 -33.77
N LEU A 351 -27.25 -8.56 -33.30
CA LEU A 351 -26.02 -8.59 -34.11
C LEU A 351 -26.15 -9.55 -35.30
N ASN A 352 -25.58 -9.16 -36.44
CA ASN A 352 -25.58 -9.99 -37.63
C ASN A 352 -24.38 -10.95 -37.65
N GLU A 353 -24.65 -12.25 -37.50
CA GLU A 353 -23.61 -13.28 -37.47
C GLU A 353 -22.81 -13.41 -38.78
N ASP A 354 -23.44 -13.14 -39.93
CA ASP A 354 -22.75 -13.18 -41.23
C ASP A 354 -21.71 -12.07 -41.34
N ILE A 355 -22.00 -10.89 -40.79
CA ILE A 355 -21.06 -9.76 -40.74
C ILE A 355 -19.90 -10.09 -39.79
N ILE A 356 -20.21 -10.63 -38.61
CA ILE A 356 -19.18 -11.04 -37.63
C ILE A 356 -18.23 -12.07 -38.27
N MET A 357 -18.75 -13.12 -38.91
CA MET A 357 -17.94 -14.15 -39.56
C MET A 357 -17.08 -13.58 -40.71
N LYS A 358 -17.64 -12.66 -41.50
CA LYS A 358 -16.89 -11.99 -42.57
C LYS A 358 -15.74 -11.16 -42.00
N THR A 359 -16.02 -10.32 -40.99
CA THR A 359 -14.99 -9.50 -40.33
C THR A 359 -13.95 -10.38 -39.64
N GLN A 360 -14.34 -11.51 -39.04
CA GLN A 360 -13.39 -12.44 -38.45
C GLN A 360 -12.36 -12.95 -39.48
N ASN A 361 -12.82 -13.35 -40.67
CA ASN A 361 -11.92 -13.80 -41.73
C ASN A 361 -10.98 -12.70 -42.25
N GLU A 362 -11.40 -11.44 -42.19
CA GLU A 362 -10.55 -10.27 -42.48
C GLU A 362 -9.47 -10.09 -41.41
N LEU A 363 -9.88 -10.10 -40.13
CA LEU A 363 -9.02 -9.85 -38.98
C LEU A 363 -7.99 -10.94 -38.70
N LEU A 364 -8.25 -12.19 -39.08
CA LEU A 364 -7.31 -13.31 -38.93
C LEU A 364 -5.93 -13.06 -39.57
N ARG A 365 -5.83 -12.11 -40.50
CA ARG A 365 -4.56 -11.74 -41.15
C ARG A 365 -3.64 -10.89 -40.27
N PHE A 366 -4.16 -10.32 -39.19
CA PHE A 366 -3.44 -9.39 -38.29
C PHE A 366 -3.10 -9.99 -36.91
N ILE A 367 -3.54 -11.23 -36.69
CA ILE A 367 -3.33 -12.05 -35.49
C ILE A 367 -2.12 -12.95 -35.74
#